data_AF-A0A6P0UF94-F1
#
_entry.id   AF-A0A6P0UF94-F1
#
_cell.length_a   1.000
_cell.length_b   1.000
_cell.length_c   1.000
_cell.angle_alpha   90.00
_cell.angle_beta   90.00
_cell.angle_gamma   90.00
#
_symmetry.space_group_name_H-M   'P 1'
#
loop_
_entity.id
_entity.type
_entity.pdbx_description
1 polymer ?
#
loop_
_entity_poly.entity_id
_entity_poly.type
_entity_poly.pdbx_seq_one_letter_code
_entity_poly.pdbx_strand_id
1 'polypeptide(L)' 'MERKKFIAQVAIAVVLYVLISLILEKEYSSGIIFREVRDGLVFGLVYALFLWIWHRVKSGKKSQDE' A
#
# COMPACT_ATOMS: atom_id res chain seq x y z
N MET A 1 10.75 -11.08 -2.57
CA MET A 1 10.99 -10.36 -1.30
C MET A 1 10.61 -11.27 -0.15
N GLU A 2 11.26 -11.13 1.01
CA GLU A 2 10.80 -11.80 2.24
C GLU A 2 9.37 -11.34 2.56
N ARG A 3 8.47 -12.29 2.89
CA ARG A 3 7.04 -11.97 3.17
C ARG A 3 6.88 -10.88 4.23
N LYS A 4 7.74 -10.88 5.26
CA LYS A 4 7.75 -9.88 6.33
C LYS A 4 8.00 -8.46 5.80
N LYS A 5 8.94 -8.29 4.87
CA LYS A 5 9.24 -6.99 4.24
C LYS A 5 8.10 -6.52 3.35
N PHE A 6 7.46 -7.42 2.61
CA PHE A 6 6.29 -7.10 1.79
C PHE A 6 5.12 -6.60 2.65
N ILE A 7 4.78 -7.32 3.72
CA ILE A 7 3.69 -6.92 4.63
C ILE A 7 4.01 -5.58 5.30
N ALA A 8 5.26 -5.37 5.74
CA ALA A 8 5.68 -4.11 6.32
C ALA A 8 5.58 -2.94 5.32
N GLN A 9 5.98 -3.14 4.06
CA GLN A 9 5.85 -2.12 3.02
C GLN A 9 4.39 -1.74 2.74
N VAL A 10 3.50 -2.73 2.65
CA VAL A 10 2.07 -2.48 2.44
C VAL A 10 1.47 -1.76 3.66
N ALA A 11 1.80 -2.21 4.88
CA ALA A 11 1.32 -1.58 6.10
C ALA A 11 1.78 -0.12 6.23
N ILE A 12 3.06 0.16 5.97
CA ILE A 12 3.59 1.53 5.98
C ILE A 12 2.91 2.39 4.92
N ALA A 13 2.68 1.87 3.71
CA ALA A 13 2.01 2.60 2.65
C ALA A 13 0.56 2.99 3.03
N VAL A 14 -0.18 2.06 3.65
CA VAL A 14 -1.54 2.34 4.16
C VAL A 14 -1.51 3.41 5.25
N VAL A 15 -0.60 3.29 6.23
CA VAL A 15 -0.47 4.27 7.32
C VAL A 15 -0.13 5.65 6.78
N LEU A 16 0.84 5.76 5.86
CA LEU A 16 1.21 7.02 5.24
C LEU A 16 0.05 7.63 4.45
N TYR A 17 -0.69 6.83 3.69
CA TYR A 17 -1.86 7.30 2.95
C TYR A 17 -2.91 7.91 3.87
N VAL A 18 -3.26 7.20 4.96
CA VAL A 18 -4.27 7.66 5.92
C VAL A 18 -3.79 8.94 6.62
N LEU A 19 -2.54 8.99 7.09
CA LEU A 19 -2.00 10.17 7.75
C LEU A 19 -1.97 11.39 6.83
N ILE A 20 -1.52 11.23 5.58
CA ILE A 20 -1.46 12.32 4.61
C ILE A 20 -2.88 12.80 4.28
N SER A 21 -3.82 11.89 4.04
CA SER A 21 -5.20 12.26 3.71
C SER A 21 -5.87 13.01 4.85
N LEU A 22 -5.70 12.55 6.10
CA LEU A 22 -6.20 13.24 7.28
C LEU A 22 -5.60 14.65 7.47
N ILE A 23 -4.30 14.81 7.21
CA ILE A 23 -3.64 16.13 7.26
C ILE A 23 -4.17 17.06 6.16
N LEU A 24 -4.41 16.51 4.96
CA LEU A 24 -4.87 17.28 3.80
C LEU A 24 -6.30 17.80 3.98
N GLU A 25 -7.16 16.95 4.51
CA GLU A 25 -8.59 17.22 4.67
C GLU A 25 -8.86 18.23 5.80
N LYS A 26 -7.94 18.36 6.76
CA LYS A 26 -7.99 19.29 7.92
C LYS A 26 -9.23 19.18 8.80
N GLU A 27 -10.18 18.31 8.49
CA GLU A 27 -11.41 18.05 9.23
C GLU A 27 -11.41 16.61 9.76
N TYR A 28 -11.26 16.48 11.08
CA TYR A 28 -11.19 15.17 11.76
C TYR A 28 -12.57 14.70 12.23
N SER A 29 -13.57 14.78 11.36
CA SER A 29 -14.89 14.21 11.66
C SER A 29 -14.83 12.68 11.60
N SER A 30 -15.52 12.00 12.51
CA SER A 30 -15.53 10.53 12.57
C SER A 30 -15.96 9.88 11.24
N GLY A 31 -16.83 10.57 10.47
CA GLY A 31 -17.24 10.11 9.14
C GLY A 31 -16.12 10.18 8.09
N ILE A 32 -15.31 11.24 8.13
CA ILE A 32 -14.16 11.42 7.23
C ILE A 32 -13.08 10.40 7.59
N ILE A 33 -12.73 10.28 8.86
CA ILE A 33 -11.71 9.31 9.31
C ILE A 33 -12.08 7.89 8.87
N PHE A 34 -13.34 7.49 9.03
CA PHE A 34 -13.78 6.16 8.62
C PHE A 34 -13.70 5.94 7.10
N ARG A 35 -14.02 6.97 6.31
CA ARG A 35 -13.92 6.93 4.85
C ARG A 35 -12.46 6.83 4.39
N GLU A 36 -11.59 7.67 4.92
CA GLU A 36 -10.16 7.72 4.59
C GLU A 36 -9.44 6.43 5.00
N VAL A 37 -9.82 5.83 6.13
CA VAL A 37 -9.33 4.50 6.53
C VAL A 37 -9.81 3.43 5.55
N ARG A 38 -11.08 3.45 5.16
CA ARG A 38 -11.63 2.49 4.18
C ARG A 38 -10.92 2.62 2.83
N ASP A 39 -10.76 3.83 2.35
CA ASP A 39 -10.12 4.10 1.06
C ASP A 39 -8.61 3.79 1.14
N GLY A 40 -7.97 4.00 2.29
CA GLY A 40 -6.60 3.57 2.57
C GLY A 40 -6.40 2.07 2.59
N LEU A 41 -7.37 1.30 3.09
CA LEU A 41 -7.37 -0.17 3.00
C LEU A 41 -7.51 -0.65 1.55
N VAL A 42 -8.39 -0.02 0.77
CA VAL A 42 -8.53 -0.31 -0.67
C VAL A 42 -7.24 0.00 -1.40
N PHE A 43 -6.61 1.16 -1.12
CA PHE A 43 -5.29 1.52 -1.66
C PHE A 43 -4.23 0.48 -1.30
N GLY A 44 -4.19 0.03 -0.04
CA GLY A 44 -3.27 -1.01 0.42
C GLY A 44 -3.42 -2.32 -0.33
N LEU A 45 -4.65 -2.76 -0.60
CA LEU A 45 -4.93 -3.96 -1.39
C LEU A 45 -4.47 -3.81 -2.83
N VAL A 46 -4.75 -2.67 -3.47
CA VAL A 46 -4.30 -2.37 -4.83
C VAL A 46 -2.77 -2.33 -4.91
N TYR A 47 -2.12 -1.69 -3.94
CA TYR A 47 -0.67 -1.61 -3.86
C TYR A 47 0.00 -2.97 -3.63
N ALA A 48 -0.60 -3.81 -2.78
CA ALA A 48 -0.14 -5.20 -2.58
C ALA A 48 -0.25 -6.01 -3.88
N LEU A 49 -1.35 -5.86 -4.63
CA LEU A 49 -1.55 -6.51 -5.91
C LEU A 49 -0.52 -6.04 -6.94
N PHE A 50 -0.28 -4.72 -7.00
CA PHE A 50 0.72 -4.11 -7.87
C PHE A 50 2.13 -4.64 -7.56
N LEU A 51 2.54 -4.65 -6.29
CA LEU A 51 3.84 -5.19 -5.88
C LEU A 51 3.96 -6.69 -6.20
N TRP A 52 2.89 -7.46 -6.06
CA TRP A 52 2.88 -8.87 -6.42
C TRP A 52 3.09 -9.08 -7.92
N ILE A 53 2.37 -8.34 -8.77
CA ILE A 53 2.53 -8.38 -10.23
C ILE A 53 3.93 -7.91 -10.61
N TRP A 54 4.38 -6.77 -10.08
CA TRP A 54 5.70 -6.20 -10.33
C TRP A 54 6.82 -7.18 -9.98
N HIS A 55 6.72 -7.82 -8.81
CA HIS A 55 7.69 -8.83 -8.39
C HIS A 55 7.68 -10.04 -9.33
N ARG A 56 6.50 -10.50 -9.77
CA ARG A 56 6.37 -11.61 -10.73
C ARG A 56 7.00 -11.29 -12.08
N VAL A 57 6.74 -10.09 -12.61
CA VAL A 57 7.31 -9.60 -13.88
C VAL A 57 8.83 -9.42 -13.76
N LYS A 58 9.31 -8.87 -12.65
CA LYS A 58 10.75 -8.65 -12.41
C LYS A 58 11.51 -9.95 -12.14
N SER A 59 10.89 -10.94 -11.50
CA SER A 59 11.48 -12.27 -11.31
C SER A 59 11.60 -13.05 -12.62
N GLY A 60 10.71 -12.82 -13.60
CA GLY A 60 10.90 -13.35 -14.96
C GLY A 60 12.12 -12.78 -15.69
N LYS A 61 12.57 -11.58 -15.32
CA LYS A 61 13.75 -10.92 -15.88
C LYS A 61 15.08 -11.33 -15.23
N LYS A 62 15.03 -11.98 -14.05
CA LYS A 62 16.23 -12.42 -13.32
C LYS A 62 16.76 -13.79 -13.76
N SER A 63 16.02 -14.51 -14.61
CA SER A 63 16.42 -15.84 -15.10
C SER A 63 17.06 -15.80 -16.51
N GLN A 64 17.34 -14.61 -17.05
CA GLN A 64 18.10 -14.44 -18.30
C GLN A 64 19.53 -13.92 -18.07
N ASP A 65 19.91 -13.58 -16.83
CA ASP A 65 21.24 -13.05 -16.48
C ASP A 65 21.97 -13.95 -15.44
N GLU A 66 21.59 -15.22 -15.29
CA GLU A 66 22.36 -16.24 -14.55
C GLU A 66 22.60 -17.49 -15.41
#